data_AF-A0A397BWT6-F1
#
_entry.id   AF-A0A397BWT6-F1
#
_cell.length_a   1.000
_cell.length_b   1.000
_cell.length_c   1.000
_cell.angle_alpha   90.00
_cell.angle_beta   90.00
_cell.angle_gamma   90.00
#
_symmetry.space_group_name_H-M   'P 1'
#
loop_
_entity.id
_entity.type
_entity.pdbx_description
1 polymer ?
#
loop_
_entity_poly.entity_id
_entity_poly.type
_entity_poly.pdbx_seq_one_letter_code
_entity_poly.pdbx_strand_id
1 'polypeptide(L)'
;MAEAAREGPLGTNSTRQLSTTVQDLRDNRLAMSSKKGYHSGINQVVIWLHSSGRSNMVNDDGSINLNEFGYAEFTEFVLYKYKHAKVSLSTLSGYRSAIKDYYNRLNVPLPAGFANDATVIFQGT
;
A
#
# COMPACT_ATOMS: atom_id res chain seq x y z
N MET A 1 29.99 64.81 -1.97
CA MET A 1 30.23 63.45 -2.48
C MET A 1 28.88 62.71 -2.30
N ALA A 2 27.92 62.91 -3.21
CA ALA A 2 27.49 61.96 -4.28
C ALA A 2 27.07 60.59 -3.67
N GLU A 3 25.89 60.00 -3.89
CA GLU A 3 25.07 59.90 -5.11
C GLU A 3 23.65 59.37 -4.77
N ALA A 4 22.70 59.61 -5.68
CA ALA A 4 21.32 59.13 -5.75
C ALA A 4 21.22 57.58 -5.74
N ALA A 5 20.10 56.87 -5.59
CA ALA A 5 18.75 57.12 -6.09
C ALA A 5 17.72 56.26 -5.33
N ARG A 6 16.50 56.81 -5.20
CA ARG A 6 15.29 56.09 -4.83
C ARG A 6 14.65 55.54 -6.10
N GLU A 7 14.54 54.22 -6.21
CA GLU A 7 13.73 53.53 -7.22
C GLU A 7 12.67 52.70 -6.49
N GLY A 8 11.42 52.77 -6.98
CA GLY A 8 10.23 52.18 -6.38
C GLY A 8 9.99 50.69 -6.73
N PRO A 9 8.73 50.24 -6.82
CA PRO A 9 8.20 49.14 -6.00
C PRO A 9 7.94 47.84 -6.77
N LEU A 10 8.28 46.69 -6.16
CA LEU A 10 7.93 45.34 -6.60
C LEU A 10 7.82 44.49 -5.32
N GLY A 11 6.66 44.03 -4.84
CA GLY A 11 5.67 43.24 -5.55
C GLY A 11 6.09 41.78 -5.54
N THR A 12 5.85 41.03 -4.46
CA THR A 12 5.84 39.55 -4.53
C THR A 12 4.91 38.94 -3.48
N ASN A 13 3.79 38.45 -3.99
CA ASN A 13 3.19 37.16 -3.68
C ASN A 13 3.06 36.79 -2.19
N SER A 14 1.83 36.86 -1.70
CA SER A 14 1.33 35.98 -0.64
C SER A 14 1.51 34.52 -1.05
N THR A 15 2.73 34.01 -0.89
CA THR A 15 2.98 32.58 -0.81
C THR A 15 2.23 32.13 0.42
N ARG A 16 1.08 31.49 0.18
CA ARG A 16 0.29 30.77 1.17
C ARG A 16 1.23 29.72 1.78
N GLN A 17 2.02 30.11 2.78
CA GLN A 17 2.85 29.20 3.54
C GLN A 17 1.87 28.25 4.21
N LEU A 18 1.77 27.04 3.65
CA LEU A 18 1.14 25.91 4.28
C LEU A 18 1.92 25.68 5.58
N SER A 19 1.34 26.11 6.70
CA SER A 19 1.82 25.78 8.03
C SER A 19 1.62 24.29 8.25
N THR A 20 2.48 23.47 7.64
CA THR A 20 2.47 22.02 7.86
C THR A 20 3.04 21.76 9.25
N THR A 21 2.21 21.26 10.16
CA THR A 21 2.64 20.98 11.53
C THR A 21 3.60 19.78 11.52
N VAL A 22 4.49 19.69 12.49
CA VAL A 22 5.37 18.52 12.66
C VAL A 22 4.57 17.21 12.77
N GLN A 23 3.35 17.29 13.32
CA GLN A 23 2.41 16.18 13.38
C GLN A 23 1.92 15.79 11.98
N ASP A 24 1.51 16.76 11.14
CA ASP A 24 1.15 16.50 9.74
C ASP A 24 2.29 15.87 8.94
N LEU A 25 3.55 16.26 9.20
CA LEU A 25 4.72 15.63 8.55
C LEU A 25 4.95 14.19 9.03
N ARG A 26 4.74 13.92 10.32
CA ARG A 26 4.83 12.56 10.86
C ARG A 26 3.71 11.68 10.31
N ASP A 27 2.49 12.18 10.31
CA ASP A 27 1.32 11.46 9.79
C ASP A 27 1.43 11.27 8.28
N ASN A 28 1.91 12.27 7.54
CA ASN A 28 2.19 12.14 6.11
C ASN A 28 3.32 11.12 5.86
N ARG A 29 4.40 11.15 6.64
CA ARG A 29 5.49 10.15 6.55
C ARG A 29 4.97 8.75 6.87
N LEU A 30 4.15 8.59 7.91
CA LEU A 30 3.54 7.32 8.28
C LEU A 30 2.59 6.84 7.17
N ALA A 31 1.75 7.71 6.62
CA ALA A 31 0.87 7.40 5.50
C ALA A 31 1.66 7.00 4.23
N MET A 32 2.75 7.69 3.92
CA MET A 32 3.65 7.35 2.81
C MET A 32 4.39 6.03 3.05
N SER A 33 4.78 5.75 4.30
CA SER A 33 5.38 4.47 4.70
C SER A 33 4.38 3.33 4.55
N SER A 34 3.13 3.53 4.96
CA SER A 34 2.04 2.59 4.79
C SER A 34 1.71 2.36 3.32
N LYS A 35 1.68 3.41 2.49
CA LYS A 35 1.44 3.31 1.05
C LYS A 35 2.55 2.54 0.33
N LYS A 36 3.81 2.77 0.71
CA LYS A 36 4.96 1.98 0.24
C LYS A 36 4.88 0.53 0.72
N GLY A 37 4.50 0.31 1.97
CA GLY A 37 4.30 -1.01 2.56
C GLY A 37 3.22 -1.81 1.84
N TYR A 38 2.08 -1.18 1.54
CA TYR A 38 1.00 -1.81 0.78
C TYR A 38 1.42 -2.11 -0.67
N HIS A 39 2.08 -1.17 -1.35
CA HIS A 39 2.65 -1.45 -2.68
C HIS A 39 3.62 -2.63 -2.66
N SER A 40 4.52 -2.67 -1.68
CA SER A 40 5.43 -3.80 -1.51
C SER A 40 4.67 -5.09 -1.23
N GLY A 41 3.60 -5.03 -0.44
CA GLY A 41 2.73 -6.18 -0.16
C GLY A 41 2.09 -6.73 -1.42
N ILE A 42 1.49 -5.87 -2.24
CA ILE A 42 0.89 -6.24 -3.53
C ILE A 42 1.93 -6.81 -4.48
N ASN A 43 3.10 -6.17 -4.59
CA ASN A 43 4.18 -6.65 -5.44
C ASN A 43 4.66 -8.06 -5.03
N GLN A 44 4.70 -8.37 -3.74
CA GLN A 44 5.03 -9.72 -3.26
C GLN A 44 4.00 -10.77 -3.69
N VAL A 45 2.72 -10.40 -3.78
CA VAL A 45 1.67 -11.28 -4.31
C VAL A 45 1.84 -11.49 -5.81
N VAL A 46 2.12 -10.42 -6.58
CA VAL A 46 2.39 -10.53 -8.03
C VAL A 46 3.60 -11.41 -8.32
N ILE A 47 4.71 -11.21 -7.61
CA ILE A 47 5.90 -12.07 -7.72
C ILE A 47 5.54 -13.53 -7.43
N TRP A 48 4.74 -13.78 -6.39
CA TRP A 48 4.32 -15.12 -6.05
C TRP A 48 3.46 -15.74 -7.16
N LEU A 49 2.49 -15.00 -7.72
CA LEU A 49 1.64 -15.47 -8.82
C LEU A 49 2.47 -15.91 -10.03
N HIS A 50 3.48 -15.13 -10.42
CA HIS A 50 4.41 -15.53 -11.47
C HIS A 50 5.20 -16.79 -11.11
N SER A 51 5.75 -16.86 -9.89
CA SER A 51 6.54 -18.02 -9.45
C SER A 51 5.71 -19.30 -9.29
N SER A 52 4.41 -19.19 -9.04
CA SER A 52 3.49 -20.33 -8.91
C SER A 52 2.85 -20.75 -10.23
N GLY A 53 3.23 -20.13 -11.36
CA GLY A 53 2.64 -20.44 -12.68
C GLY A 53 1.24 -19.87 -12.90
N ARG A 54 0.81 -18.89 -12.08
CA ARG A 54 -0.51 -18.23 -12.13
C ARG A 54 -0.44 -16.85 -12.77
N SER A 55 0.43 -16.71 -13.77
CA SER A 55 0.60 -15.43 -14.47
C SER A 55 -0.68 -14.94 -15.15
N ASN A 56 -1.65 -15.83 -15.42
CA ASN A 56 -2.98 -15.48 -15.91
C ASN A 56 -3.82 -14.64 -14.92
N MET A 57 -3.46 -14.63 -13.63
CA MET A 57 -4.09 -13.80 -12.60
C MET A 57 -3.44 -12.42 -12.46
N VAL A 58 -2.48 -12.10 -13.33
CA VAL A 58 -1.83 -10.79 -13.42
C VAL A 58 -2.28 -10.14 -14.72
N ASN A 59 -2.76 -8.90 -14.65
CA ASN A 59 -3.14 -8.11 -15.80
C ASN A 59 -1.88 -7.70 -16.60
N ASP A 60 -2.07 -7.27 -17.85
CA ASP A 60 -0.97 -6.82 -18.73
C ASP A 60 -0.20 -5.62 -18.18
N ASP A 61 -0.81 -4.82 -17.30
CA ASP A 61 -0.16 -3.68 -16.62
C ASP A 61 0.67 -4.09 -15.39
N GLY A 62 0.75 -5.39 -15.08
CA GLY A 62 1.46 -5.94 -13.92
C GLY A 62 0.67 -5.87 -12.62
N SER A 63 -0.60 -5.47 -12.66
CA SER A 63 -1.49 -5.42 -11.51
C SER A 63 -2.21 -6.77 -11.29
N ILE A 64 -2.72 -7.01 -10.08
CA ILE A 64 -3.46 -8.26 -9.79
C ILE A 64 -4.85 -8.18 -10.43
N ASN A 65 -5.24 -9.21 -11.18
CA ASN A 65 -6.59 -9.37 -11.69
C ASN A 65 -7.54 -9.83 -10.56
N LEU A 66 -8.31 -8.89 -9.99
CA LEU A 66 -9.22 -9.18 -8.88
C LEU A 66 -10.45 -10.01 -9.26
N ASN A 67 -10.70 -10.27 -10.55
CA ASN A 67 -11.77 -11.18 -10.96
C ASN A 67 -11.38 -12.65 -10.77
N GLU A 68 -10.09 -12.95 -10.95
CA GLU A 68 -9.53 -14.30 -10.82
C GLU A 68 -8.86 -14.50 -9.45
N PHE A 69 -8.22 -13.45 -8.92
CA PHE A 69 -7.53 -13.49 -7.63
C PHE A 69 -8.52 -13.27 -6.47
N GLY A 70 -8.88 -14.38 -5.81
CA GLY A 70 -9.80 -14.38 -4.68
C GLY A 70 -9.14 -14.63 -3.32
N TYR A 71 -9.99 -14.97 -2.35
CA TYR A 71 -9.58 -15.29 -0.98
C TYR A 71 -8.80 -16.61 -0.88
N ALA A 72 -9.13 -17.61 -1.71
CA ALA A 72 -8.42 -18.89 -1.74
C ALA A 72 -6.95 -18.68 -2.14
N GLU A 73 -6.71 -17.93 -3.22
CA GLU A 73 -5.37 -17.63 -3.73
C GLU A 73 -4.55 -16.82 -2.73
N PHE A 74 -5.19 -15.86 -2.06
CA PHE A 74 -4.56 -15.15 -0.95
C PHE A 74 -4.17 -16.08 0.21
N THR A 75 -5.02 -17.04 0.55
CA THR A 75 -4.73 -18.01 1.63
C THR A 75 -3.56 -18.91 1.25
N GLU A 76 -3.49 -19.34 0.00
CA GLU A 76 -2.34 -20.10 -0.50
C GLU A 76 -1.05 -19.27 -0.47
N PHE A 77 -1.11 -18.00 -0.87
CA PHE A 77 0.03 -17.08 -0.76
C PHE A 77 0.52 -16.95 0.70
N VAL A 78 -0.41 -16.75 1.64
CA VAL A 78 -0.11 -16.65 3.08
C VAL A 78 0.53 -17.94 3.59
N LEU A 79 -0.04 -19.09 3.23
CA LEU A 79 0.48 -20.41 3.60
C LEU A 79 1.88 -20.63 3.02
N TYR A 80 2.10 -20.25 1.77
CA TYR A 80 3.41 -20.32 1.11
C TYR A 80 4.44 -19.46 1.85
N LYS A 81 4.11 -18.20 2.16
CA LYS A 81 5.01 -17.31 2.89
C LYS A 81 5.30 -17.82 4.31
N TYR A 82 4.31 -18.38 4.99
CA TYR A 82 4.49 -18.98 6.31
C TYR A 82 5.42 -20.21 6.27
N LYS A 83 5.18 -21.15 5.35
CA LYS A 83 5.93 -22.41 5.25
C LYS A 83 7.33 -22.24 4.66
N HIS A 84 7.48 -21.45 3.60
CA HIS A 84 8.73 -21.35 2.84
C HIS A 84 9.57 -20.14 3.19
N ALA A 85 8.94 -19.00 3.49
CA ALA A 85 9.65 -17.75 3.81
C ALA A 85 9.72 -17.47 5.32
N LYS A 86 9.09 -18.31 6.16
CA LYS A 86 9.05 -18.19 7.63
C LYS A 86 8.72 -16.78 8.12
N VAL A 87 7.83 -16.09 7.39
CA VAL A 87 7.46 -14.71 7.74
C VAL A 87 6.63 -14.68 9.02
N SER A 88 6.77 -13.60 9.78
CA SER A 88 6.00 -13.41 11.02
C SER A 88 4.50 -13.23 10.76
N LEU A 89 3.66 -13.53 11.76
CA LEU A 89 2.22 -13.26 11.72
C LEU A 89 1.91 -11.77 11.50
N SER A 90 2.75 -10.87 12.02
CA SER A 90 2.63 -9.42 11.80
C SER A 90 2.78 -9.07 10.32
N THR A 91 3.76 -9.67 9.64
CA THR A 91 3.97 -9.51 8.19
C THR A 91 2.79 -10.07 7.38
N LEU A 92 2.23 -11.21 7.78
CA LEU A 92 1.05 -11.80 7.13
C LEU A 92 -0.19 -10.89 7.27
N SER A 93 -0.39 -10.31 8.46
CA SER A 93 -1.42 -9.30 8.69
C SER A 93 -1.22 -8.04 7.82
N GLY A 94 0.05 -7.66 7.60
CA GLY A 94 0.44 -6.61 6.67
C GLY A 94 0.01 -6.91 5.22
N TYR A 95 0.25 -8.12 4.72
CA TYR A 95 -0.21 -8.52 3.38
C TYR A 95 -1.74 -8.49 3.26
N ARG A 96 -2.46 -8.95 4.30
CA ARG A 96 -3.93 -8.87 4.32
C ARG A 96 -4.42 -7.43 4.24
N SER A 97 -3.81 -6.53 5.00
CA SER A 97 -4.15 -5.10 4.99
C SER A 97 -3.88 -4.47 3.63
N ALA A 98 -2.76 -4.83 2.99
CA ALA A 98 -2.44 -4.38 1.64
C ALA A 98 -3.47 -4.83 0.59
N ILE A 99 -3.91 -6.10 0.65
CA ILE A 99 -4.93 -6.62 -0.28
C ILE A 99 -6.28 -5.94 -0.02
N LYS A 100 -6.71 -5.78 1.24
CA LYS A 100 -7.94 -5.05 1.56
C LYS A 100 -7.91 -3.60 1.06
N ASP A 101 -6.80 -2.91 1.26
CA ASP A 101 -6.58 -1.55 0.73
C ASP A 101 -6.69 -1.54 -0.81
N TYR A 102 -6.11 -2.53 -1.48
CA TYR A 102 -6.14 -2.65 -2.94
C TYR A 102 -7.56 -2.85 -3.48
N TYR A 103 -8.36 -3.73 -2.87
CA TYR A 103 -9.80 -3.87 -3.20
C TYR A 103 -10.56 -2.55 -3.01
N ASN A 104 -10.35 -1.86 -1.89
CA ASN A 104 -10.99 -0.58 -1.60
C ASN A 104 -10.59 0.51 -2.61
N ARG A 105 -9.30 0.58 -2.99
CA ARG A 105 -8.79 1.58 -3.94
C ARG A 105 -9.32 1.38 -5.36
N LEU A 106 -9.60 0.14 -5.74
CA LEU A 106 -10.23 -0.19 -7.01
C LEU A 106 -11.77 -0.17 -6.95
N ASN A 107 -12.34 0.16 -5.79
CA ASN A 107 -13.78 0.16 -5.52
C ASN A 107 -14.45 -1.19 -5.86
N VAL A 108 -13.71 -2.29 -5.64
CA VAL A 108 -14.18 -3.66 -5.87
C VAL A 108 -14.72 -4.22 -4.57
N PRO A 109 -15.89 -4.90 -4.56
CA PRO A 109 -16.44 -5.52 -3.37
C PRO A 109 -15.44 -6.49 -2.74
N LEU A 110 -15.13 -6.28 -1.46
CA LEU A 110 -14.22 -7.15 -0.73
C LEU A 110 -14.89 -8.53 -0.53
N PRO A 111 -14.26 -9.64 -0.94
CA PRO A 111 -14.82 -10.97 -0.73
C PRO A 111 -15.00 -11.27 0.76
N ALA A 112 -16.09 -11.96 1.13
CA ALA A 112 -16.45 -12.24 2.53
C ALA A 112 -15.33 -12.92 3.34
N GLY A 113 -14.48 -13.71 2.69
CA GLY A 113 -13.33 -14.35 3.34
C GLY A 113 -12.32 -13.36 3.95
N PHE A 114 -12.19 -12.15 3.40
CA PHE A 114 -11.32 -11.11 3.96
C PHE A 114 -11.95 -10.33 5.12
N ALA A 115 -13.27 -10.45 5.31
CA ALA A 115 -13.99 -9.80 6.41
C ALA A 115 -13.74 -10.51 7.75
N ASN A 116 -13.64 -11.84 7.75
CA ASN A 116 -13.38 -12.63 8.95
C ASN A 116 -11.90 -12.61 9.35
N ASP A 117 -11.63 -12.55 10.65
CA ASP A 117 -10.29 -12.47 11.19
C ASP A 117 -9.46 -13.73 10.88
N ALA A 118 -8.45 -13.58 10.02
CA ALA A 118 -7.55 -14.67 9.61
C ALA A 118 -6.75 -15.26 10.78
N THR A 119 -6.80 -14.64 11.96
CA THR A 119 -6.27 -15.18 13.21
C THR A 119 -6.98 -16.46 13.64
N VAL A 120 -8.24 -16.68 13.23
CA VAL A 120 -8.98 -17.91 13.55
C VAL A 120 -8.47 -19.11 12.74
N ILE A 121 -7.85 -18.90 11.57
CA ILE A 121 -7.45 -20.00 10.67
C ILE A 121 -6.10 -20.62 11.08
N PHE A 122 -5.26 -19.87 11.78
CA PHE A 122 -3.95 -20.36 12.25
C PHE A 122 -3.85 -20.59 13.76
N GLN A 123 -4.90 -20.28 14.52
CA GLN A 123 -5.03 -20.76 15.90
C GLN A 123 -5.56 -22.19 15.85
N GLY A 124 -4.62 -23.13 15.77
CA GLY A 124 -4.92 -24.56 15.81
C GLY A 124 -5.87 -24.91 16.94
N THR A 125 -6.89 -25.69 16.60
CA THR A 125 -7.56 -26.56 17.57
C THR A 125 -7.24 -27.99 17.20
#